data_AF-A0A967SWX6-F1
#
_entry.id   AF-A0A967SWX6-F1
#
_cell.length_a   1.000
_cell.length_b   1.000
_cell.length_c   1.000
_cell.angle_alpha   90.00
_cell.angle_beta   90.00
_cell.angle_gamma   90.00
#
_symmetry.space_group_name_H-M   'P 1'
#
loop_
_entity.id
_entity.type
_entity.pdbx_description
1 polymer ?
#
loop_
_entity_poly.entity_id
_entity_poly.type
_entity_poly.pdbx_seq_one_letter_code
_entity_poly.pdbx_strand_id
1 'polypeptide(L)' 'RNPTGSLKDRASSVAVVKALEKGVKTVTASSTGNAASSWSAFTVLANSRTIIFVPQNAPRAKIAQ' A
#
# COMPACT_ATOMS: atom_id res chain seq x y z
N ARG A 1 9.17 7.33 -14.28
CA ARG A 1 9.28 7.39 -12.79
C ARG A 1 8.09 6.62 -12.21
N ASN A 2 8.22 5.91 -11.08
CA ASN A 2 7.11 5.14 -10.50
C ASN A 2 6.09 6.06 -9.78
N PRO A 3 4.78 5.72 -9.71
CA PRO A 3 3.72 6.58 -9.17
C PRO A 3 3.97 7.13 -7.76
N THR A 4 4.44 6.30 -6.83
CA THR A 4 4.77 6.72 -5.45
C THR A 4 6.23 7.14 -5.29
N GLY A 5 7.00 7.14 -6.39
CA GLY A 5 8.44 7.37 -6.35
C GLY A 5 9.25 6.19 -5.82
N SER A 6 8.63 5.05 -5.49
CA SER A 6 9.32 3.87 -4.96
C SER A 6 9.40 2.71 -5.96
N LEU A 7 10.46 1.90 -5.88
CA LEU A 7 10.54 0.62 -6.59
C LEU A 7 9.48 -0.39 -6.13
N LYS A 8 8.88 -0.20 -4.96
CA LYS A 8 7.82 -1.06 -4.42
C LYS A 8 6.57 -1.09 -5.31
N ASP A 9 6.34 -0.05 -6.10
CA ASP A 9 5.20 0.04 -7.03
C ASP A 9 5.11 -1.12 -8.02
N ARG A 10 6.26 -1.68 -8.43
CA ARG A 10 6.29 -2.83 -9.34
C ARG A 10 5.74 -4.10 -8.69
N ALA A 11 6.02 -4.31 -7.41
CA ALA A 11 5.53 -5.47 -6.68
C ALA A 11 4.09 -5.26 -6.22
N SER A 12 3.76 -4.06 -5.73
CA SER A 12 2.41 -3.73 -5.26
C SER A 12 1.38 -3.81 -6.39
N SER A 13 1.70 -3.37 -7.61
CA SER A 13 0.77 -3.45 -8.74
C SER A 13 0.34 -4.89 -9.03
N VAL A 14 1.30 -5.82 -9.08
CA VAL A 14 1.02 -7.25 -9.30
C VAL A 14 0.23 -7.84 -8.14
N ALA A 15 0.62 -7.52 -6.90
CA ALA A 15 -0.02 -8.07 -5.72
C ALA A 15 -1.48 -7.60 -5.55
N VAL A 16 -1.77 -6.34 -5.88
CA VAL A 16 -3.13 -5.77 -5.85
C VAL A 16 -4.01 -6.40 -6.92
N VAL A 17 -3.50 -6.59 -8.14
CA VAL A 17 -4.24 -7.31 -9.20
C VAL A 17 -4.58 -8.74 -8.76
N LYS A 18 -3.62 -9.44 -8.13
CA LYS A 18 -3.89 -10.78 -7.58
C LYS A 18 -4.91 -10.78 -6.45
N ALA A 19 -4.95 -9.73 -5.63
CA ALA A 19 -5.96 -9.59 -4.59
C ALA A 19 -7.37 -9.39 -5.21
N LEU A 20 -7.47 -8.56 -6.25
CA LEU A 20 -8.71 -8.35 -7.00
C LEU A 20 -9.24 -9.63 -7.66
N GLU A 21 -8.36 -10.40 -8.31
CA GLU A 21 -8.72 -11.69 -8.92
C GLU A 21 -9.33 -12.66 -7.90
N LYS A 22 -8.94 -12.54 -6.62
CA LYS A 22 -9.45 -13.34 -5.51
C LYS A 22 -10.70 -12.75 -4.84
N GLY A 23 -11.23 -11.64 -5.35
CA GLY A 23 -12.38 -10.95 -4.76
C GLY A 23 -12.09 -10.30 -3.40
N VAL A 24 -10.81 -10.05 -3.09
CA VAL A 24 -10.40 -9.44 -1.82
C VAL A 24 -10.77 -7.97 -1.81
N LYS A 25 -11.48 -7.52 -0.77
CA LYS A 25 -11.91 -6.13 -0.61
C LYS A 25 -10.99 -5.29 0.27
N THR A 26 -10.15 -5.94 1.07
CA THR A 26 -9.25 -5.27 2.01
C THR A 26 -7.90 -5.96 2.02
N VAL A 27 -6.83 -5.18 1.89
CA VAL A 27 -5.45 -5.64 2.04
C VAL A 27 -4.80 -4.93 3.22
N THR A 28 -3.85 -5.60 3.86
CA THR A 28 -3.21 -5.09 5.06
C THR A 28 -1.71 -5.26 5.02
N ALA A 29 -0.97 -4.33 5.60
CA ALA A 29 0.48 -4.47 5.77
C ALA A 29 0.95 -3.82 7.08
N SER A 30 2.05 -4.33 7.64
CA SER A 30 2.76 -3.70 8.74
C SER A 30 4.01 -2.99 8.20
N SER A 31 3.89 -1.71 7.89
CA SER A 31 5.00 -0.92 7.33
C SER A 31 4.81 0.57 7.59
N THR A 32 5.89 1.29 7.87
CA THR A 32 5.90 2.75 8.03
C THR A 32 6.62 3.45 6.87
N GLY A 33 6.70 2.83 5.69
CA GLY A 33 7.54 3.36 4.61
C GLY A 33 7.00 3.00 3.23
N ASN A 34 7.88 3.01 2.23
CA ASN A 34 7.55 2.87 0.82
C ASN A 34 6.56 1.76 0.46
N ALA A 35 6.55 0.63 1.16
CA ALA A 35 5.57 -0.42 0.92
C ALA A 35 4.15 0.04 1.30
N ALA A 36 3.97 0.70 2.45
CA ALA A 36 2.68 1.24 2.88
C ALA A 36 2.11 2.24 1.87
N SER A 37 2.91 3.23 1.45
CA SER A 37 2.47 4.24 0.48
C SER A 37 2.20 3.63 -0.90
N SER A 38 3.03 2.68 -1.34
CA SER A 38 2.82 1.94 -2.59
C SER A 38 1.52 1.13 -2.59
N TRP A 39 1.28 0.31 -1.56
CA TRP A 39 0.04 -0.47 -1.44
C TRP A 39 -1.19 0.43 -1.36
N SER A 40 -1.13 1.51 -0.58
CA SER A 40 -2.23 2.46 -0.43
C SER A 40 -2.59 3.13 -1.76
N ALA A 41 -1.59 3.53 -2.55
CA ALA A 41 -1.81 4.13 -3.88
C ALA A 41 -2.48 3.15 -4.86
N PHE A 42 -1.97 1.92 -4.97
CA PHE A 42 -2.49 0.94 -5.95
C PHE A 42 -3.87 0.37 -5.56
N THR A 43 -4.16 0.25 -4.27
CA THR A 43 -5.45 -0.27 -3.80
C THR A 43 -6.61 0.70 -3.98
N VAL A 44 -6.37 2.00 -3.81
CA VAL A 44 -7.36 3.04 -4.13
C VAL A 44 -7.76 2.96 -5.61
N LEU A 45 -6.80 2.80 -6.52
CA LEU A 45 -7.07 2.61 -7.95
C LEU A 45 -7.88 1.34 -8.25
N ALA A 46 -7.75 0.34 -7.38
CA ALA A 46 -8.41 -0.95 -7.47
C ALA A 46 -9.77 -1.01 -6.75
N ASN A 47 -10.32 0.11 -6.25
CA ASN A 47 -11.54 0.13 -5.43
C ASN A 47 -11.48 -0.83 -4.22
N SER A 48 -10.27 -1.02 -3.68
CA SER A 48 -10.00 -1.87 -2.52
C SER A 48 -9.55 -1.03 -1.34
N ARG A 49 -9.86 -1.49 -0.12
CA ARG A 49 -9.40 -0.84 1.11
C ARG A 49 -8.00 -1.30 1.47
N THR A 50 -7.17 -0.38 1.98
CA THR A 50 -5.89 -0.72 2.60
C THR A 50 -5.86 -0.30 4.05
N ILE A 51 -5.35 -1.19 4.91
CA ILE A 51 -5.12 -0.91 6.34
C ILE A 51 -3.64 -1.13 6.65
N ILE A 52 -2.96 -0.06 7.05
CA ILE A 52 -1.54 -0.10 7.41
C ILE A 52 -1.41 -0.07 8.93
N PHE A 53 -0.78 -1.11 9.49
CA PHE A 53 -0.45 -1.17 10.90
C PHE A 53 0.93 -0.55 11.13
N VAL A 54 0.99 0.43 12.02
CA VAL A 54 2.22 1.14 12.40
C VAL A 54 2.36 1.17 13.92
N PRO A 55 3.60 1.22 14.46
CA PRO A 55 3.81 1.51 15.87
C PRO A 55 3.20 2.84 16.28
N GLN A 56 2.71 2.94 17.52
CA GLN A 56 2.10 4.18 18.05
C GLN A 56 3.06 5.38 17.99
N ASN A 57 4.36 5.15 18.09
CA ASN A 57 5.41 6.16 18.04
C ASN A 57 6.00 6.36 16.63
N ALA A 58 5.35 5.86 15.57
CA ALA A 58 5.81 6.07 14.21
C ALA A 58 5.90 7.59 13.90
N PRO A 59 7.03 8.08 13.36
CA PRO A 59 7.17 9.51 13.07
C PRO A 59 6.07 10.01 12.14
N ARG A 60 5.45 11.15 12.44
CA ARG A 60 4.37 11.72 11.60
C ARG A 60 4.75 11.85 10.13
N ALA A 61 6.00 12.23 9.85
CA ALA A 61 6.51 12.34 8.48
C ALA A 61 6.43 11.02 7.68
N LYS A 62 6.46 9.87 8.37
CA LYS A 62 6.34 8.55 7.77
C LYS A 62 4.88 8.07 7.63
N ILE A 63 3.94 8.69 8.34
CA ILE A 63 2.51 8.37 8.29
C ILE A 63 1.79 9.25 7.25
N ALA A 64 2.30 10.45 6.98
CA ALA A 64 1.66 11.44 6.11
C ALA A 64 1.62 11.06 4.61
N GLN A 65 2.37 10.04 4.19
CA GLN A 65 2.54 9.62 2.79
C GLN A 65 1.58 8.50 2.40
#